data_AF-A0A4P7BA59-F1
#
_entry.id   AF-A0A4P7BA59-F1
#
_cell.length_a   1.000
_cell.length_b   1.000
_cell.length_c   1.000
_cell.angle_alpha   90.00
_cell.angle_beta   90.00
_cell.angle_gamma   90.00
#
_symmetry.space_group_name_H-M   'P 1'
#
loop_
_entity.id
_entity.type
_entity.pdbx_description
1 polymer ?
#
loop_
_entity_poly.entity_id
_entity_poly.type
_entity_poly.pdbx_seq_one_letter_code
_entity_poly.pdbx_strand_id
1 'polypeptide(L)' 'MPLYQIWYNDLDQPLVVNPPYRLRDVEIVGEVLRHEHRANRQSADPSGLTVRELLRINGLRNLRYTMDESEPVTLTG' A
#
# COMPACT_ATOMS: atom_id res chain seq x y z
N MET A 1 4.92 -8.99 15.58
CA MET A 1 4.12 -8.62 14.41
C MET A 1 4.84 -7.45 13.77
N PRO A 2 5.19 -7.52 12.48
CA PRO A 2 5.90 -6.43 11.82
C PRO A 2 5.06 -5.15 11.82
N LEU A 3 5.68 -4.04 12.18
CA LEU A 3 5.05 -2.72 12.11
C LEU A 3 5.38 -2.06 10.78
N TYR A 4 4.37 -1.72 10.00
CA TYR A 4 4.53 -0.98 8.77
C TYR A 4 4.07 0.46 8.94
N GLN A 5 4.86 1.38 8.42
CA GLN A 5 4.46 2.77 8.19
C GLN A 5 4.45 3.01 6.68
N ILE A 6 3.31 3.42 6.14
CA ILE A 6 3.07 3.54 4.70
C ILE A 6 2.71 4.99 4.38
N TRP A 7 3.52 5.65 3.57
CA TRP A 7 3.24 6.96 3.01
C TRP A 7 2.81 6.82 1.56
N TYR A 8 1.83 7.59 1.13
CA TYR A 8 1.35 7.65 -0.25
C TYR A 8 0.76 9.04 -0.49
N ASN A 9 0.67 9.46 -1.76
CA ASN A 9 0.09 10.75 -2.16
C ASN A 9 0.59 11.95 -1.33
N ASP A 10 1.86 11.91 -0.92
CA ASP A 10 2.50 12.96 -0.12
C ASP A 10 1.80 13.27 1.21
N LEU A 11 1.16 12.27 1.83
CA LEU A 11 0.58 12.40 3.16
C LEU A 11 1.63 12.78 4.23
N ASP A 12 1.25 13.71 5.11
CA ASP A 12 2.05 14.13 6.27
C ASP A 12 2.25 12.99 7.28
N GLN A 13 1.21 12.19 7.53
CA GLN A 13 1.24 11.08 8.49
C GLN A 13 1.13 9.73 7.77
N PRO A 14 1.93 8.72 8.16
CA PRO A 14 1.83 7.39 7.57
C PRO A 14 0.55 6.67 8.00
N LEU A 15 0.05 5.82 7.10
CA LEU A 15 -0.82 4.73 7.47
C LEU A 15 -0.01 3.68 8.22
N VAL A 16 -0.40 3.39 9.46
CA VAL A 16 0.26 2.40 10.32
C VAL A 16 -0.53 1.09 10.29
N VAL A 17 0.12 -0.02 9.93
CA VAL A 17 -0.49 -1.36 9.94
C VAL A 17 0.40 -2.37 10.64
N ASN A 18 -0.19 -3.30 11.39
CA ASN A 18 0.49 -4.31 12.20
C ASN A 18 0.01 -5.74 11.89
N PRO A 19 0.18 -6.22 10.66
CA PRO A 19 -0.32 -7.52 10.22
C PRO A 19 0.36 -8.68 10.99
N PRO A 20 -0.29 -9.85 11.08
CA PRO A 20 0.29 -11.02 11.75
C PRO A 20 1.47 -11.64 11.01
N TYR A 21 1.74 -11.24 9.76
CA TYR A 21 2.80 -11.75 8.91
C TYR A 21 3.40 -10.63 8.05
N ARG A 22 4.53 -10.90 7.38
CA ARG A 22 5.18 -9.95 6.46
C ARG A 22 4.35 -9.77 5.19
N LEU A 23 3.97 -8.53 4.89
CA LEU A 23 3.24 -8.18 3.67
C LEU A 23 4.16 -8.17 2.45
N ARG A 24 3.61 -8.61 1.31
CA ARG A 24 4.17 -8.34 -0.02
C ARG A 24 3.78 -6.94 -0.48
N ASP A 25 4.49 -6.39 -1.45
CA ASP A 25 4.21 -5.06 -2.01
C ASP A 25 2.76 -4.90 -2.49
N VAL A 26 2.20 -5.95 -3.12
CA VAL A 26 0.78 -5.97 -3.55
C VAL A 26 -0.19 -5.87 -2.37
N GLU A 27 0.17 -6.44 -1.22
CA GLU A 27 -0.65 -6.39 0.00
C GLU A 27 -0.51 -5.04 0.71
N ILE A 28 0.66 -4.39 0.64
CA ILE A 28 0.86 -3.00 1.10
C ILE A 28 -0.08 -2.06 0.36
N VAL A 29 -0.16 -2.18 -0.97
CA VAL A 29 -1.12 -1.39 -1.76
C VAL A 29 -2.56 -1.72 -1.35
N GLY A 30 -2.86 -3.01 -1.11
CA GLY A 30 -4.15 -3.45 -0.60
C GLY A 30 -4.57 -2.76 0.71
N GLU A 31 -3.65 -2.61 1.67
CA GLU A 31 -3.91 -1.89 2.92
C GLU A 31 -4.24 -0.41 2.69
N VAL A 32 -3.52 0.26 1.78
CA VAL A 32 -3.80 1.66 1.41
C VAL A 32 -5.20 1.78 0.80
N LEU A 33 -5.57 0.88 -0.10
CA LEU A 33 -6.89 0.89 -0.74
C LEU A 33 -8.02 0.64 0.27
N ARG A 34 -7.80 -0.23 1.27
CA ARG A 34 -8.74 -0.45 2.37
C ARG A 34 -8.88 0.80 3.25
N HIS A 35 -7.76 1.43 3.59
CA HIS A 35 -7.74 2.64 4.43
C HIS A 35 -8.42 3.84 3.78
N GLU A 36 -8.25 4.06 2.48
CA GLU A 36 -8.87 5.19 1.76
C GLU A 36 -10.40 5.11 1.66
N HIS A 37 -11.04 4.07 2.22
CA HIS A 37 -12.49 3.83 2.14
C HIS A 37 -13.03 3.97 0.71
N ARG A 38 -12.20 3.74 -0.32
CA ARG A 38 -12.66 3.63 -1.70
C ARG A 38 -13.36 2.29 -1.83
N ALA A 39 -14.60 2.26 -1.34
CA ALA A 39 -15.64 1.30 -1.65
C ALA A 39 -16.04 1.37 -3.14
N ASN A 40 -15.07 1.59 -4.04
CA ASN A 40 -15.36 1.66 -5.45
C ASN A 40 -15.58 0.24 -5.93
N ARG A 41 -16.75 0.04 -6.54
CA ARG A 41 -17.39 -1.19 -7.00
C ARG A 41 -16.57 -2.02 -8.01
N GLN A 42 -15.31 -1.70 -8.19
CA GLN A 42 -14.34 -2.52 -8.89
C GLN A 42 -13.43 -3.14 -7.83
N SER A 43 -14.00 -4.11 -7.13
CA SER A 43 -13.28 -5.28 -6.65
C SER A 43 -12.70 -6.00 -7.88
N ALA A 44 -11.78 -5.35 -8.60
CA ALA A 44 -10.90 -6.04 -9.51
C ALA A 44 -9.98 -6.80 -8.57
N ASP A 45 -10.33 -8.07 -8.38
CA ASP A 45 -9.55 -9.05 -7.67
C ASP A 45 -8.05 -8.77 -7.92
N PRO A 46 -7.28 -8.29 -6.94
CA PRO A 46 -5.89 -7.88 -7.16
C PRO A 46 -5.01 -9.07 -7.60
N SER A 47 -5.55 -10.28 -7.55
CA SER A 47 -4.97 -11.55 -7.97
C SER A 47 -4.47 -11.59 -9.42
N GLY A 48 -4.82 -10.61 -10.25
CA GLY A 48 -4.33 -10.50 -11.64
C GLY A 48 -3.52 -9.25 -11.97
N LEU A 49 -3.47 -8.25 -11.09
CA LEU A 49 -2.85 -6.96 -11.39
C LEU A 49 -1.47 -6.84 -10.75
N THR A 50 -0.51 -6.30 -11.49
CA THR A 50 0.79 -5.94 -10.92
C THR A 50 0.66 -4.76 -9.96
N VAL A 51 1.62 -4.60 -9.04
CA VAL A 51 1.72 -3.43 -8.15
C VAL A 51 1.61 -2.13 -8.94
N ARG A 52 2.31 -2.05 -10.06
CA ARG A 52 2.30 -0.89 -10.95
C ARG A 52 0.90 -0.55 -11.49
N GLU A 53 0.15 -1.56 -11.93
CA GLU A 53 -1.21 -1.36 -12.41
C GLU A 53 -2.14 -0.92 -11.28
N LEU A 54 -2.02 -1.51 -10.09
CA LEU A 54 -2.79 -1.10 -8.92
C LEU A 54 -2.53 0.35 -8.53
N LEU A 55 -1.27 0.79 -8.53
CA LEU A 55 -0.91 2.18 -8.27
C LEU A 55 -1.55 3.12 -9.30
N ARG A 56 -1.42 2.79 -10.59
CA ARG A 56 -1.95 3.62 -11.69
C ARG A 56 -3.47 3.73 -11.66
N ILE A 57 -4.19 2.60 -11.55
CA ILE A 57 -5.66 2.56 -11.61
C ILE A 57 -6.28 3.32 -10.43
N ASN A 58 -5.67 3.21 -9.26
CA ASN A 58 -6.18 3.86 -8.05
C ASN A 58 -5.65 5.30 -7.89
N GLY A 59 -4.75 5.73 -8.77
CA GLY A 59 -4.13 7.05 -8.70
C GLY A 59 -3.22 7.23 -7.48
N LEU A 60 -2.62 6.14 -6.98
CA LEU A 60 -1.64 6.18 -5.90
C LEU A 60 -0.28 6.59 -6.45
N ARG A 61 0.33 7.60 -5.84
CA ARG A 61 1.64 8.15 -6.19
C ARG A 61 2.54 8.17 -4.96
N ASN A 62 3.85 8.22 -5.19
CA ASN A 62 4.85 8.38 -4.13
C ASN A 62 4.67 7.37 -2.99
N LEU A 63 4.24 6.14 -3.31
CA LEU A 63 3.97 5.13 -2.31
C LEU A 63 5.30 4.56 -1.81
N ARG A 64 5.52 4.69 -0.51
CA ARG A 64 6.70 4.18 0.18
C ARG A 64 6.30 3.58 1.52
N TYR A 65 7.03 2.58 1.98
CA TYR A 65 6.80 1.99 3.28
C TYR A 65 8.10 1.62 4.00
N THR A 66 8.05 1.58 5.33
CA THR A 66 9.10 1.02 6.19
C THR A 66 8.52 -0.14 7.00
N MET A 67 9.34 -1.13 7.34
CA MET A 67 8.96 -2.26 8.20
C MET A 67 9.89 -2.29 9.42
N ASP A 68 9.35 -2.20 10.64
CA ASP A 68 10.13 -2.24 11.90
C ASP A 68 11.37 -1.32 11.87
N GLU A 69 11.18 -0.06 11.42
CA GLU A 69 12.24 0.96 11.28
C GLU A 69 13.35 0.62 10.26
N SER A 70 13.12 -0.34 9.37
CA SER A 70 14.01 -0.63 8.23
C SER A 70 14.05 0.52 7.22
N GLU A 71 15.01 0.46 6.30
CA GLU A 71 15.10 1.38 5.17
C GLU A 71 13.78 1.47 4.38
N PRO A 72 13.38 2.66 3.93
CA PRO A 72 12.15 2.86 3.20
C PRO A 72 12.21 2.20 1.82
N VAL A 73 11.20 1.38 1.51
CA VAL A 73 10.98 0.79 0.20
C VAL A 73 10.01 1.67 -0.58
N THR A 74 10.40 2.08 -1.78
CA THR A 74 9.54 2.88 -2.68
C THR A 74 8.94 1.99 -3.75
N LEU A 75 7.61 2.04 -3.92
CA LEU A 75 6.91 1.34 -4.99
C LEU A 75 6.65 2.30 -6.16
N THR A 76 7.27 2.01 -7.29
CA THR A 76 7.15 2.83 -8.52
C THR A 76 6.16 2.21 -9.50
N GLY A 77 5.30 3.06 -10.09
CA GLY A 77 4.33 2.70 -11.13
C GLY A 77 4.73 3.04 -12.56
#